data_AF-A0A9D2T3L0-F1
#
_entry.id   AF-A0A9D2T3L0-F1
#
_cell.length_a   1.000
_cell.length_b   1.000
_cell.length_c   1.000
_cell.angle_alpha   90.00
_cell.angle_beta   90.00
_cell.angle_gamma   90.00
#
_symmetry.space_group_name_H-M   'P 1'
#
loop_
_entity.id
_entity.type
_entity.pdbx_description
1 polymer ?
#
loop_
_entity_poly.entity_id
_entity_poly.type
_entity_poly.pdbx_seq_one_letter_code
_entity_poly.pdbx_strand_id
1 'polypeptide(L)'
;MAEDSCQDPIADALQILNLLAGVQPEHLKENESLLPVCHRVAQLPKYQVIFHDETISNYVVNRIFQSQKQKLIPVYMDACGLSKKEAEMLTLFVITGTYNVNKALNWNSNSVWYNIHSILFRFMSGGYERLRKHDTKRETQSI
;
A
#
# COMPACT_ATOMS: atom_id res chain seq x y z
N MET A 1 19.71 5.35 -29.02
CA MET A 1 20.12 4.45 -27.93
C MET A 1 20.21 5.29 -26.68
N ALA A 2 19.16 5.24 -25.85
CA ALA A 2 19.17 5.81 -24.52
C ALA A 2 18.80 4.65 -23.60
N GLU A 3 19.67 4.39 -22.65
CA GLU A 3 19.70 3.20 -21.82
C GLU A 3 18.40 3.07 -21.02
N ASP A 4 17.78 1.92 -21.19
CA ASP A 4 16.73 1.36 -20.35
C ASP A 4 17.34 1.14 -18.96
N SER A 5 17.31 2.18 -18.12
CA SER A 5 17.66 2.03 -16.71
C SER A 5 16.59 1.15 -16.09
N CYS A 6 16.92 -0.13 -15.90
CA CYS A 6 16.12 -1.12 -15.20
C CYS A 6 15.81 -0.61 -13.79
N GLN A 7 14.72 0.15 -13.66
CA GLN A 7 14.18 0.61 -12.38
C GLN A 7 13.59 -0.62 -11.70
N ASP A 8 14.18 -1.02 -10.58
CA ASP A 8 13.70 -2.14 -9.78
C ASP A 8 12.32 -1.77 -9.18
N PRO A 9 11.21 -2.32 -9.70
CA PRO A 9 9.87 -1.96 -9.26
C PRO A 9 9.60 -2.39 -7.80
N ILE A 10 10.44 -3.29 -7.26
CA ILE A 10 10.31 -3.87 -5.93
C ILE A 10 10.87 -2.91 -4.88
N ALA A 11 12.03 -2.31 -5.14
CA ALA A 11 12.62 -1.27 -4.30
C ALA A 11 11.67 -0.05 -4.17
N ASP A 12 11.01 0.32 -5.27
CA ASP A 12 10.09 1.46 -5.31
C ASP A 12 8.88 1.29 -4.38
N ALA A 13 8.26 0.11 -4.30
CA ALA A 13 7.00 -0.06 -3.56
C ALA A 13 7.14 0.15 -2.04
N LEU A 14 8.23 -0.33 -1.44
CA LEU A 14 8.50 -0.11 0.00
C LEU A 14 9.14 1.23 0.27
N GLN A 15 9.93 1.73 -0.67
CA GLN A 15 10.52 3.06 -0.55
C GLN A 15 9.42 4.14 -0.63
N ILE A 16 8.44 3.98 -1.52
CA ILE A 16 7.21 4.78 -1.57
C ILE A 16 6.46 4.67 -0.25
N LEU A 17 6.28 3.47 0.30
CA LEU A 17 5.53 3.33 1.54
C LEU A 17 6.27 3.90 2.77
N ASN A 18 7.59 3.79 2.84
CA ASN A 18 8.40 4.45 3.87
C ASN A 18 8.40 5.98 3.69
N LEU A 19 8.41 6.46 2.45
CA LEU A 19 8.28 7.88 2.14
C LEU A 19 6.90 8.40 2.59
N LEU A 20 5.82 7.66 2.33
CA LEU A 20 4.46 8.00 2.77
C LEU A 20 4.28 7.91 4.29
N ALA A 21 5.09 7.09 4.98
CA ALA A 21 5.00 6.91 6.43
C ALA A 21 5.83 7.90 7.25
N GLY A 22 6.87 8.51 6.67
CA GLY A 22 7.67 9.55 7.32
C GLY A 22 7.00 10.94 7.31
N VAL A 23 5.81 11.05 6.75
CA VAL A 23 5.29 12.31 6.23
C VAL A 23 4.10 12.85 7.05
N GLN A 24 4.24 14.11 7.46
CA GLN A 24 3.14 14.92 8.01
C GLN A 24 2.00 15.04 6.97
N PRO A 25 0.73 15.18 7.39
CA PRO A 25 -0.44 15.22 6.49
C PRO A 25 -0.27 16.15 5.28
N GLU A 26 0.46 17.25 5.45
CA GLU A 26 0.76 18.27 4.44
C GLU A 26 1.58 17.71 3.27
N HIS A 27 2.57 16.83 3.48
CA HIS A 27 3.33 16.30 2.34
C HIS A 27 2.63 15.12 1.65
N LEU A 28 1.60 14.50 2.24
CA LEU A 28 0.75 13.55 1.50
C LEU A 28 0.01 14.27 0.36
N LYS A 29 -0.42 15.50 0.64
CA LYS A 29 -1.07 16.37 -0.36
C LYS A 29 -0.12 16.80 -1.48
N GLU A 30 1.15 16.99 -1.16
CA GLU A 30 2.18 17.35 -2.15
C GLU A 30 2.66 16.15 -2.98
N ASN A 31 2.42 14.92 -2.51
CA ASN A 31 2.91 13.68 -3.11
C ASN A 31 1.78 12.72 -3.50
N GLU A 32 0.63 13.24 -3.94
CA GLU A 32 -0.52 12.40 -4.29
C GLU A 32 -0.21 11.37 -5.37
N SER A 33 0.74 11.66 -6.27
CA SER A 33 1.20 10.74 -7.31
C SER A 33 1.78 9.42 -6.76
N LEU A 34 2.31 9.46 -5.55
CA LEU A 34 2.90 8.33 -4.85
C LEU A 34 1.87 7.50 -4.08
N LEU A 35 0.64 7.99 -3.95
CA LEU A 35 -0.41 7.25 -3.26
C LEU A 35 -0.79 5.97 -4.02
N PRO A 36 -1.18 4.92 -3.28
CA PRO A 36 -1.67 3.69 -3.89
C PRO A 36 -2.80 3.94 -4.88
N VAL A 37 -2.91 3.03 -5.86
CA VAL A 37 -3.89 3.15 -6.96
C VAL A 37 -5.32 3.32 -6.44
N CYS A 38 -5.67 2.70 -5.31
CA CYS A 38 -6.99 2.85 -4.70
C CYS A 38 -7.28 4.26 -4.19
N HIS A 39 -6.27 5.05 -3.79
CA HIS A 39 -6.46 6.45 -3.40
C HIS A 39 -6.54 7.36 -4.63
N ARG A 40 -5.71 7.13 -5.66
CA ARG A 40 -5.67 7.98 -6.85
C ARG A 40 -6.83 7.76 -7.81
N VAL A 41 -7.16 6.51 -8.11
CA VAL A 41 -8.17 6.16 -9.12
C VAL A 41 -9.58 6.48 -8.64
N ALA A 42 -9.83 6.39 -7.32
CA ALA A 42 -11.12 6.75 -6.74
C ALA A 42 -11.46 8.23 -6.87
N GLN A 43 -10.45 9.11 -7.00
CA GLN A 43 -10.67 10.55 -7.23
C GLN A 43 -11.02 10.89 -8.68
N LEU A 44 -10.85 9.94 -9.62
CA LEU A 44 -11.17 10.19 -11.02
C LEU A 44 -12.70 10.15 -11.22
N PRO A 45 -13.34 11.21 -11.76
CA PRO A 45 -14.80 11.27 -11.89
C PRO A 45 -15.42 10.06 -12.59
N LYS A 46 -14.74 9.51 -13.60
CA LYS A 46 -15.20 8.34 -14.36
C LYS A 46 -15.28 7.03 -13.55
N TYR A 47 -14.60 6.96 -12.41
CA TYR A 47 -14.60 5.77 -11.54
C TYR A 47 -15.34 5.98 -10.22
N GLN A 48 -15.70 7.21 -9.86
CA GLN A 48 -16.42 7.50 -8.61
C GLN A 48 -17.70 6.67 -8.48
N VAL A 49 -18.49 6.53 -9.56
CA VAL A 49 -19.72 5.71 -9.54
C VAL A 49 -19.46 4.27 -9.09
N ILE A 50 -18.30 3.70 -9.45
CA ILE A 50 -17.93 2.33 -9.11
C ILE A 50 -17.51 2.22 -7.64
N PHE A 51 -16.80 3.22 -7.11
CA PHE A 51 -16.34 3.22 -5.72
C PHE A 51 -17.45 3.57 -4.72
N HIS A 52 -18.46 4.34 -5.14
CA HIS A 52 -19.61 4.68 -4.32
C HIS A 52 -20.74 3.64 -4.35
N ASP A 53 -20.71 2.69 -5.29
CA ASP A 53 -21.69 1.60 -5.35
C ASP A 53 -21.32 0.49 -4.35
N GLU A 54 -22.10 0.42 -3.26
CA GLU A 54 -21.91 -0.59 -2.22
C GLU A 54 -22.20 -2.01 -2.68
N THR A 55 -23.05 -2.20 -3.69
CA THR A 55 -23.47 -3.53 -4.16
C THR A 55 -22.33 -4.27 -4.86
N ILE A 56 -21.37 -3.52 -5.42
CA ILE A 56 -20.20 -4.06 -6.12
C ILE A 56 -18.90 -3.87 -5.35
N SER A 57 -18.91 -3.30 -4.14
CA SER A 57 -17.67 -2.94 -3.43
C SER A 57 -16.72 -4.12 -3.23
N ASN A 58 -17.26 -5.31 -2.95
CA ASN A 58 -16.48 -6.54 -2.80
C ASN A 58 -15.83 -6.98 -4.12
N TYR A 59 -16.53 -6.77 -5.25
CA TYR A 59 -15.96 -7.05 -6.57
C TYR A 59 -14.82 -6.08 -6.89
N VAL A 60 -15.00 -4.79 -6.59
CA VAL A 60 -14.01 -3.74 -6.83
C VAL A 60 -12.74 -3.99 -6.02
N VAL A 61 -12.85 -4.22 -4.70
CA VAL A 61 -11.67 -4.47 -3.85
C VAL A 61 -10.94 -5.76 -4.26
N ASN A 62 -11.67 -6.82 -4.64
CA ASN A 62 -11.05 -8.03 -5.16
C ASN A 62 -10.33 -7.76 -6.49
N ARG A 63 -10.91 -6.98 -7.40
CA ARG A 63 -10.26 -6.60 -8.67
C ARG A 63 -8.97 -5.83 -8.43
N ILE A 64 -8.96 -4.92 -7.45
CA ILE A 64 -7.74 -4.20 -7.03
C ILE A 64 -6.72 -5.19 -6.49
N PHE A 65 -7.11 -6.08 -5.56
CA PHE A 65 -6.22 -7.11 -5.02
C PHE A 65 -5.59 -7.97 -6.13
N GLN A 66 -6.39 -8.49 -7.07
CA GLN A 66 -5.87 -9.30 -8.18
C GLN A 66 -4.87 -8.52 -9.05
N SER A 67 -5.08 -7.22 -9.25
CA SER A 67 -4.18 -6.37 -10.04
C SER A 67 -2.87 -6.02 -9.34
N GLN A 68 -2.88 -5.94 -8.01
CA GLN A 68 -1.72 -5.49 -7.22
C GLN A 68 -0.88 -6.64 -6.67
N LYS A 69 -1.48 -7.82 -6.45
CA LYS A 69 -0.82 -8.93 -5.77
C LYS A 69 0.47 -9.39 -6.45
N GLN A 70 0.55 -9.35 -7.78
CA GLN A 70 1.75 -9.74 -8.53
C GLN A 70 2.94 -8.81 -8.26
N LYS A 71 2.69 -7.57 -7.87
CA LYS A 71 3.72 -6.57 -7.54
C LYS A 71 4.08 -6.59 -6.05
N LEU A 72 3.08 -6.66 -5.17
CA LEU A 72 3.29 -6.53 -3.73
C LEU A 72 3.78 -7.81 -3.04
N ILE A 73 3.38 -8.99 -3.51
CA ILE A 73 3.80 -10.25 -2.87
C ILE A 73 5.32 -10.43 -2.95
N PRO A 74 6.00 -10.30 -4.12
CA PRO A 74 7.45 -10.44 -4.19
C PRO A 74 8.18 -9.46 -3.27
N VAL A 75 7.68 -8.22 -3.19
CA VAL A 75 8.22 -7.16 -2.33
C VAL A 75 8.21 -7.57 -0.86
N TYR A 76 7.08 -8.08 -0.35
CA TYR A 76 6.99 -8.50 1.04
C TYR A 76 7.79 -9.77 1.33
N MET A 77 7.91 -10.67 0.35
CA MET A 77 8.76 -11.86 0.51
C MET A 77 10.23 -11.46 0.64
N ASP A 78 10.71 -10.59 -0.24
CA ASP A 78 12.11 -10.18 -0.29
C ASP A 78 12.49 -9.28 0.90
N ALA A 79 11.78 -8.17 1.08
CA ALA A 79 12.20 -7.16 2.05
C ALA A 79 11.73 -7.42 3.50
N CYS A 80 10.73 -8.30 3.68
CA CYS A 80 10.22 -8.66 5.01
C CYS A 80 10.41 -10.15 5.32
N GLY A 81 11.11 -10.92 4.48
CA GLY A 81 11.42 -12.34 4.70
C GLY A 81 10.20 -13.25 4.83
N LEU A 82 9.04 -12.81 4.34
CA LEU A 82 7.78 -13.53 4.51
C LEU A 82 7.69 -14.72 3.54
N SER A 83 7.02 -15.80 3.97
CA SER A 83 6.57 -16.82 3.02
C SER A 83 5.55 -16.23 2.05
N LYS A 84 5.39 -16.88 0.89
CA LYS A 84 4.38 -16.47 -0.10
C LYS A 84 2.98 -16.34 0.50
N LYS A 85 2.58 -17.26 1.38
CA LYS A 85 1.26 -17.24 2.01
C LYS A 85 1.11 -16.05 2.96
N GLU A 86 2.13 -15.76 3.77
CA GLU A 86 2.13 -14.60 4.67
C GLU A 86 2.09 -13.28 3.88
N ALA A 87 2.92 -13.16 2.83
CA ALA A 87 2.93 -12.01 1.94
C ALA A 87 1.58 -11.81 1.22
N GLU A 88 0.92 -12.89 0.79
CA GLU A 88 -0.43 -12.85 0.23
C GLU A 88 -1.46 -12.32 1.22
N MET A 89 -1.45 -12.80 2.47
CA MET A 89 -2.39 -12.35 3.50
C MET A 89 -2.13 -10.91 3.93
N LEU A 90 -0.86 -10.49 4.02
CA LEU A 90 -0.50 -9.11 4.29
C LEU A 90 -0.96 -8.18 3.16
N THR A 91 -0.75 -8.58 1.90
CA THR A 91 -1.25 -7.85 0.72
C THR A 91 -2.78 -7.70 0.76
N LEU A 92 -3.50 -8.79 1.10
CA LEU A 92 -4.95 -8.76 1.23
C LEU A 92 -5.40 -7.80 2.33
N PHE A 93 -4.76 -7.86 3.50
CA PHE A 93 -5.05 -7.00 4.64
C PHE A 93 -4.87 -5.52 4.29
N VAL A 94 -3.72 -5.16 3.70
CA VAL A 94 -3.40 -3.77 3.34
C VAL A 94 -4.41 -3.22 2.34
N ILE A 95 -4.66 -3.94 1.24
CA ILE A 95 -5.58 -3.47 0.20
C ILE A 95 -7.00 -3.34 0.73
N THR A 96 -7.48 -4.36 1.44
CA THR A 96 -8.87 -4.39 1.93
C THR A 96 -9.08 -3.38 3.06
N GLY A 97 -8.13 -3.28 3.99
CA GLY A 97 -8.16 -2.32 5.08
C GLY A 97 -8.18 -0.89 4.57
N THR A 98 -7.28 -0.55 3.65
CA THR A 98 -7.22 0.78 3.07
C THR A 98 -8.45 1.12 2.21
N TYR A 99 -8.99 0.14 1.47
CA TYR A 99 -10.25 0.31 0.74
C TYR A 99 -11.41 0.63 1.69
N ASN A 100 -11.57 -0.13 2.76
CA ASN A 100 -12.66 0.05 3.72
C ASN A 100 -12.58 1.38 4.47
N VAL A 101 -11.37 1.85 4.80
CA VAL A 101 -11.18 3.18 5.39
C VAL A 101 -11.59 4.27 4.40
N ASN A 102 -11.16 4.17 3.14
CA ASN A 102 -11.58 5.13 2.10
C ASN A 102 -13.10 5.15 1.93
N LYS A 103 -13.74 3.97 1.92
CA LYS A 103 -15.20 3.84 1.88
C LYS A 103 -15.85 4.53 3.09
N ALA A 104 -15.36 4.29 4.30
CA ALA A 104 -15.89 4.91 5.53
C ALA A 104 -15.73 6.44 5.54
N LEU A 105 -14.75 6.97 4.82
CA LEU A 105 -14.52 8.40 4.61
C LEU A 105 -15.25 8.96 3.38
N ASN A 106 -16.16 8.20 2.77
CA ASN A 106 -16.91 8.55 1.58
C ASN A 106 -16.03 8.97 0.39
N TRP A 107 -14.84 8.40 0.28
CA TRP A 107 -13.88 8.70 -0.81
C TRP A 107 -13.52 10.20 -0.93
N ASN A 108 -13.68 10.98 0.13
CA ASN A 108 -13.48 12.43 0.12
C ASN A 108 -12.07 12.79 0.60
N SER A 109 -11.21 13.28 -0.30
CA SER A 109 -9.83 13.74 0.00
C SER A 109 -9.78 15.10 0.71
N ASN A 110 -10.43 15.20 1.86
CA ASN A 110 -10.39 16.37 2.73
C ASN A 110 -9.29 16.25 3.81
N SER A 111 -9.15 17.25 4.68
CA SER A 111 -8.13 17.24 5.75
C SER A 111 -8.24 16.04 6.69
N VAL A 112 -9.46 15.56 6.98
CA VAL A 112 -9.68 14.37 7.81
C VAL A 112 -9.11 13.13 7.12
N TRP A 113 -9.29 13.02 5.80
CA TRP A 113 -8.75 11.93 5.02
C TRP A 113 -7.22 11.87 5.07
N TYR A 114 -6.53 12.99 4.87
CA TYR A 114 -5.07 13.01 4.94
C TYR A 114 -4.56 12.67 6.34
N ASN A 115 -5.23 13.17 7.39
CA ASN A 115 -4.88 12.83 8.78
C ASN A 115 -5.01 11.33 9.07
N ILE A 116 -6.14 10.72 8.68
CA ILE A 116 -6.37 9.29 8.91
C ILE A 116 -5.35 8.44 8.15
N HIS A 117 -5.10 8.73 6.87
CA HIS A 117 -4.13 7.96 6.08
C HIS A 117 -2.69 8.17 6.57
N SER A 118 -2.32 9.36 7.06
CA SER A 118 -1.01 9.58 7.71
C SER A 118 -0.80 8.65 8.92
N ILE A 119 -1.81 8.50 9.78
CA ILE A 119 -1.76 7.57 10.93
C ILE A 119 -1.61 6.12 10.44
N LEU A 120 -2.37 5.72 9.42
CA LEU A 120 -2.32 4.36 8.88
C LEU A 120 -0.97 4.04 8.21
N PHE A 121 -0.40 4.97 7.45
CA PHE A 121 0.91 4.78 6.83
C PHE A 121 2.01 4.64 7.90
N ARG A 122 1.98 5.46 8.96
CA ARG A 122 2.89 5.34 10.10
C ARG A 122 2.75 3.99 10.81
N PHE A 123 1.52 3.54 11.06
CA PHE A 123 1.25 2.23 11.65
C PHE A 123 1.83 1.09 10.79
N MET A 124 1.56 1.12 9.49
CA MET A 124 2.04 0.09 8.56
C MET A 124 3.57 0.09 8.45
N SER A 125 4.21 1.25 8.34
CA SER A 125 5.68 1.34 8.25
C SER A 125 6.37 0.82 9.51
N GLY A 126 5.89 1.17 10.70
CA GLY A 126 6.42 0.60 11.94
C GLY A 126 6.26 -0.93 11.99
N GLY A 127 5.15 -1.46 11.48
CA GLY A 127 4.93 -2.89 11.31
C GLY A 127 5.94 -3.55 10.37
N TYR A 128 6.13 -2.98 9.17
CA TYR A 128 7.09 -3.51 8.18
C TYR A 128 8.53 -3.44 8.68
N GLU A 129 8.92 -2.35 9.34
CA GLU A 129 10.26 -2.23 9.93
C GLU A 129 10.51 -3.33 10.96
N ARG A 130 9.48 -3.64 11.78
CA ARG A 130 9.59 -4.70 12.79
C ARG A 130 9.73 -6.09 12.18
N LEU A 131 9.01 -6.37 11.08
CA LEU A 131 9.12 -7.62 10.33
C LEU A 131 10.53 -7.77 9.75
N ARG A 132 11.06 -6.74 9.08
CA ARG A 132 12.42 -6.74 8.53
C ARG A 132 13.50 -7.04 9.58
N LYS A 133 13.39 -6.46 10.78
CA LYS A 133 14.36 -6.66 11.88
C LYS A 133 14.30 -8.04 12.53
N HIS A 134 13.18 -8.77 12.41
CA HIS A 134 13.05 -10.08 13.05
C HIS A 134 13.81 -11.18 12.28
N ASP A 135 14.00 -11.01 10.98
CA ASP A 135 14.60 -12.04 10.13
C ASP A 135 16.12 -11.98 10.08
N THR A 136 16.73 -10.80 10.27
CA THR A 136 18.18 -10.70 10.47
C THR A 136 18.68 -11.54 11.65
N LYS A 137 17.82 -11.82 12.64
CA LYS A 137 18.15 -12.69 13.79
C LYS A 137 17.91 -14.18 13.52
N ARG A 138 17.09 -14.58 12.54
CA ARG A 138 16.89 -15.99 12.20
C ARG A 138 18.12 -16.59 11.49
N GLU A 139 18.85 -15.77 10.73
CA GLU A 139 20.12 -16.19 10.09
C GLU A 139 21.28 -16.34 11.08
N THR A 140 21.30 -15.59 12.19
CA THR A 140 22.42 -15.62 13.16
C THR A 140 22.31 -16.74 14.20
N GLN A 141 21.23 -17.52 14.22
CA GLN A 141 21.01 -18.62 15.18
C GLN A 141 21.19 -20.02 14.57
N SER A 142 21.72 -20.12 13.34
CA SER A 142 21.99 -21.40 12.66
C SER A 142 23.49 -21.68 12.45
N ILE A 143 24.36 -21.18 13.32
CA ILE A 143 25.80 -21.54 13.36
C ILE A 143 26.11 -22.17 14.72
#